data_AF-A0A7C9E792-F1
#
_entry.id   AF-A0A7C9E792-F1
#
_cell.length_a   1.000
_cell.length_b   1.000
_cell.length_c   1.000
_cell.angle_alpha   90.00
_cell.angle_beta   90.00
_cell.angle_gamma   90.00
#
_symmetry.space_group_name_H-M   'P 1'
#
loop_
_entity.id
_entity.type
_entity.pdbx_description
1 polymer ?
#
loop_
_entity_poly.entity_id
_entity_poly.type
_entity_poly.pdbx_seq_one_letter_code
_entity_poly.pdbx_strand_id
1 'polypeptide(L)'
;SRELASIESAAGMDSDVLSSYVSKLEMGLEKVRAVLQYEKPDMQGAFFESMKKFLKEAEQEIAGVKAHEREALAHVREVTEYFHGDTAKEEAHPFRIFLVVRDFLSILDNVCKEVGRIDERAVMGTARSFRISAYPLPVITKYNIPRGHSSGEEGMSS
;
A
#
# COMPACT_ATOMS: atom_id res chain seq x y z
N SER A 1 6.32 10.94 -0.50
CA SER A 1 6.20 9.51 -0.13
C SER A 1 6.56 9.16 1.31
N ARG A 2 6.42 10.04 2.33
CA ARG A 2 6.58 9.61 3.75
C ARG A 2 5.31 8.94 4.28
N GLU A 3 4.14 9.45 3.90
CA GLU A 3 2.82 8.90 4.27
C GLU A 3 2.67 7.42 3.91
N LEU A 4 3.09 7.02 2.71
CA LEU A 4 3.03 5.62 2.26
C LEU A 4 3.89 4.67 3.12
N ALA A 5 5.06 5.12 3.56
CA ALA A 5 5.94 4.29 4.40
C ALA A 5 5.33 4.06 5.79
N SER A 6 4.69 5.08 6.36
CA SER A 6 3.95 4.94 7.63
C SER A 6 2.77 3.98 7.49
N ILE A 7 2.02 4.06 6.38
CA ILE A 7 0.90 3.16 6.07
C ILE A 7 1.38 1.72 5.89
N GLU A 8 2.50 1.51 5.19
CA GLU A 8 3.08 0.18 4.99
C GLU A 8 3.49 -0.46 6.33
N SER A 9 4.11 0.32 7.22
CA SER A 9 4.44 -0.12 8.57
C SER A 9 3.18 -0.47 9.37
N ALA A 10 2.17 0.40 9.37
CA ALA A 10 0.92 0.18 10.10
C ALA A 10 0.14 -1.03 9.57
N ALA A 11 0.16 -1.25 8.25
CA ALA A 11 -0.45 -2.39 7.58
C ALA A 11 0.22 -3.73 7.93
N GLY A 12 1.48 -3.71 8.41
CA GLY A 12 2.19 -4.88 8.91
C GLY A 12 1.97 -5.16 10.40
N MET A 13 1.23 -4.30 11.12
CA MET A 13 0.97 -4.47 12.54
C MET A 13 -0.24 -5.37 12.78
N ASP A 14 -0.21 -6.11 13.90
CA ASP A 14 -1.31 -6.96 14.37
C ASP A 14 -1.72 -6.51 15.77
N SER A 15 -3.02 -6.23 15.93
CA SER A 15 -3.59 -5.67 17.17
C SER A 15 -3.54 -6.68 18.32
N ASP A 16 -3.78 -7.96 18.05
CA ASP A 16 -3.76 -9.01 19.07
C ASP A 16 -2.33 -9.25 19.54
N VAL A 17 -1.38 -9.23 18.61
CA VAL A 17 0.05 -9.34 18.93
C VAL A 17 0.50 -8.15 19.79
N LEU A 18 0.10 -6.92 19.44
CA LEU A 18 0.40 -5.71 20.23
C LEU A 18 -0.15 -5.83 21.66
N SER A 19 -1.43 -6.18 21.79
CA SER A 19 -2.07 -6.37 23.10
C SER A 19 -1.43 -7.49 23.91
N SER A 20 -0.94 -8.54 23.23
CA SER A 20 -0.21 -9.63 23.88
C SER A 20 1.11 -9.15 24.50
N TYR A 21 1.82 -8.19 23.89
CA TYR A 21 3.06 -7.65 24.44
C TYR A 21 2.82 -6.85 25.71
N VAL A 22 1.79 -6.02 25.70
CA VAL A 22 1.35 -5.26 26.88
C VAL A 22 0.97 -6.22 28.02
N SER A 23 0.17 -7.24 27.72
CA SER A 23 -0.23 -8.27 28.69
C SER A 23 0.98 -9.05 29.25
N LYS A 24 1.98 -9.35 28.40
CA LYS A 24 3.21 -10.02 28.83
C LYS A 24 4.06 -9.14 29.75
N LEU A 25 4.12 -7.83 29.52
CA LEU A 25 4.80 -6.89 30.41
C LEU A 25 4.13 -6.86 31.78
N GLU A 26 2.79 -6.76 31.83
CA GLU A 26 2.03 -6.79 33.09
C GLU A 26 2.25 -8.10 33.86
N MET A 27 2.16 -9.25 33.17
CA MET A 27 2.41 -10.54 33.80
C MET A 27 3.85 -10.68 34.29
N GLY A 28 4.83 -10.16 33.54
CA GLY A 28 6.24 -10.13 33.96
C GLY A 28 6.43 -9.33 35.23
N LEU A 29 5.79 -8.17 35.32
CA LEU A 29 5.84 -7.29 36.49
C LEU A 29 5.22 -7.93 37.73
N GLU A 30 4.07 -8.60 37.57
CA GLU A 30 3.43 -9.34 38.66
C GLU A 30 4.29 -10.50 39.18
N LYS A 31 5.04 -11.18 38.30
CA LYS A 31 6.01 -12.20 38.73
C LYS A 31 7.14 -11.59 39.56
N VAL A 32 7.67 -10.43 39.17
CA VAL A 32 8.69 -9.72 39.95
C VAL A 32 8.12 -9.31 41.32
N ARG A 33 6.89 -8.78 41.34
CA ARG A 33 6.19 -8.44 42.58
C ARG A 33 6.02 -9.64 43.50
N ALA A 34 5.66 -10.81 42.97
CA ALA A 34 5.54 -12.05 43.74
C ALA A 34 6.87 -12.46 44.39
N VAL A 35 8.00 -12.29 43.69
CA VAL A 35 9.34 -12.58 44.26
C VAL A 35 9.67 -11.65 45.43
N LEU A 36 9.25 -10.38 45.37
CA LEU A 36 9.51 -9.44 46.47
C LEU A 36 8.72 -9.73 47.75
N GLN A 37 7.64 -10.50 47.69
CA GLN A 37 6.89 -10.90 48.88
C GLN A 37 7.70 -11.83 49.81
N TYR A 38 8.78 -12.42 49.32
CA TYR A 38 9.68 -13.27 50.12
C TYR A 38 10.78 -12.49 50.85
N GLU A 39 10.74 -11.15 50.83
CA GLU A 39 11.65 -10.31 51.61
C GLU A 39 11.54 -10.64 53.11
N LYS A 40 12.67 -11.02 53.72
CA LYS A 40 12.76 -11.23 55.17
C LYS A 40 13.43 -10.02 55.83
N PRO A 41 13.15 -9.74 57.12
CA PRO A 41 13.78 -8.63 57.85
C PRO A 41 15.31 -8.68 57.82
N ASP A 42 15.89 -9.88 57.89
CA ASP A 42 17.34 -10.12 57.80
C ASP A 42 17.91 -10.06 56.37
N MET A 43 17.06 -9.93 55.35
CA MET A 43 17.44 -9.84 53.93
C MET A 43 17.46 -8.39 53.42
N GLN A 44 17.42 -7.40 54.31
CA GLN A 44 17.58 -6.00 53.92
C GLN A 44 18.92 -5.82 53.19
N GLY A 45 18.83 -5.43 51.92
CA GLY A 45 19.97 -5.25 51.05
C GLY A 45 19.60 -4.50 49.79
N ALA A 46 20.61 -3.96 49.11
CA ALA A 46 20.46 -3.07 47.94
C ALA A 46 19.59 -3.67 46.82
N PHE A 47 19.48 -5.00 46.72
CA PHE A 47 18.61 -5.67 45.74
C PHE A 47 17.13 -5.37 45.95
N PHE A 48 16.59 -5.56 47.15
CA PHE A 48 15.16 -5.36 47.42
C PHE A 48 14.76 -3.89 47.27
N GLU A 49 15.60 -2.97 47.71
CA GLU A 49 15.40 -1.53 47.50
C GLU A 49 15.41 -1.16 46.01
N SER A 50 16.40 -1.64 45.26
CA SER A 50 16.47 -1.40 43.81
C SER A 50 15.26 -1.98 43.08
N MET A 51 14.82 -3.17 43.47
CA MET A 51 13.70 -3.84 42.82
C MET A 51 12.34 -3.19 43.17
N LYS A 52 12.18 -2.66 44.38
CA LYS A 52 11.02 -1.82 44.75
C LYS A 52 10.95 -0.55 43.90
N LYS A 53 12.10 0.10 43.67
CA LYS A 53 12.19 1.26 42.77
C LYS A 53 11.84 0.88 41.33
N PHE A 54 12.44 -0.20 40.83
CA PHE A 54 12.15 -0.74 39.50
C PHE A 54 10.66 -1.03 39.31
N LEU A 55 10.02 -1.71 40.27
CA LEU A 55 8.57 -2.01 40.20
C LEU A 55 7.75 -0.74 40.03
N LYS A 56 8.02 0.28 40.85
CA LYS A 56 7.27 1.54 40.80
C LYS A 56 7.43 2.26 39.45
N GLU A 57 8.64 2.30 38.91
CA GLU A 57 8.91 2.92 37.60
C GLU A 57 8.25 2.11 36.47
N ALA A 58 8.41 0.79 36.48
CA ALA A 58 7.84 -0.08 35.46
C ALA A 58 6.30 -0.06 35.48
N GLU A 59 5.66 0.03 36.64
CA GLU A 59 4.20 0.20 36.76
C GLU A 59 3.71 1.47 36.04
N GLN A 60 4.44 2.58 36.20
CA GLN A 60 4.10 3.85 35.55
C GLN A 60 4.31 3.77 34.03
N GLU A 61 5.44 3.23 33.59
CA GLU A 61 5.74 3.07 32.16
C GLU A 61 4.74 2.15 31.46
N ILE A 62 4.40 1.01 32.07
CA ILE A 62 3.41 0.07 31.51
C ILE A 62 2.02 0.72 31.44
N ALA A 63 1.63 1.48 32.47
CA ALA A 63 0.38 2.24 32.44
C ALA A 63 0.36 3.27 31.29
N GLY A 64 1.50 3.94 31.04
CA GLY A 64 1.67 4.86 29.92
C GLY A 64 1.51 4.16 28.57
N VAL A 65 2.20 3.03 28.36
CA VAL A 65 2.07 2.23 27.13
C VAL A 65 0.63 1.78 26.90
N LYS A 66 -0.09 1.35 27.95
CA LYS A 66 -1.51 0.99 27.88
C LYS A 66 -2.41 2.15 27.47
N ALA A 67 -2.11 3.35 27.96
CA ALA A 67 -2.86 4.55 27.58
C ALA A 67 -2.64 4.86 26.10
N HIS A 68 -1.39 4.84 25.63
CA HIS A 68 -1.06 5.08 24.21
C HIS A 68 -1.67 4.02 23.29
N GLU A 69 -1.69 2.74 23.68
CA GLU A 69 -2.34 1.68 22.92
C GLU A 69 -3.85 1.97 22.74
N ARG A 70 -4.54 2.33 23.83
CA ARG A 70 -5.98 2.65 23.78
C ARG A 70 -6.26 3.89 22.94
N GLU A 71 -5.45 4.93 23.08
CA GLU A 71 -5.58 6.16 22.32
C GLU A 71 -5.35 5.91 20.81
N ALA A 72 -4.31 5.17 20.45
CA ALA A 72 -4.06 4.78 19.07
C ALA A 72 -5.23 3.98 18.48
N LEU A 73 -5.75 2.99 19.21
CA LEU A 73 -6.91 2.21 18.78
C LEU A 73 -8.19 3.06 18.66
N ALA A 74 -8.37 4.06 19.53
CA ALA A 74 -9.49 5.00 19.43
C ALA A 74 -9.41 5.83 18.14
N HIS A 75 -8.23 6.35 17.79
CA HIS A 75 -8.02 7.05 16.52
C HIS A 75 -8.26 6.14 15.31
N VAL A 76 -7.80 4.89 15.38
CA VAL A 76 -8.07 3.91 14.31
C VAL A 76 -9.57 3.67 14.15
N ARG A 77 -10.33 3.57 15.25
CA ARG A 77 -11.80 3.46 15.21
C ARG A 77 -12.43 4.69 14.54
N GLU A 78 -12.05 5.90 14.94
CA GLU A 78 -12.57 7.15 14.38
C GLU A 78 -12.34 7.22 12.85
N VAL A 79 -11.13 6.88 12.40
CA VAL A 79 -10.80 6.82 10.97
C VAL A 79 -11.61 5.74 10.26
N THR A 80 -11.75 4.56 10.88
CA THR A 80 -12.53 3.45 10.30
C THR A 80 -14.00 3.81 10.17
N GLU A 81 -14.58 4.48 11.18
CA GLU A 81 -15.95 4.98 11.16
C GLU A 81 -16.17 6.01 10.04
N TYR A 82 -15.22 6.93 9.85
CA TYR A 82 -15.29 7.91 8.77
C TYR A 82 -15.37 7.26 7.37
N PHE A 83 -14.60 6.19 7.12
CA PHE A 83 -14.56 5.54 5.80
C PHE A 83 -15.60 4.42 5.62
N HIS A 84 -15.99 3.72 6.69
CA HIS A 84 -16.83 2.53 6.62
C HIS A 84 -18.20 2.66 7.31
N GLY A 85 -18.44 3.74 8.06
CA GLY A 85 -19.67 3.94 8.83
C GLY A 85 -19.72 3.02 10.05
N ASP A 86 -20.49 1.93 10.00
CA ASP A 86 -20.64 1.02 11.13
C ASP A 86 -19.35 0.21 11.40
N THR A 87 -18.67 0.55 12.49
CA THR A 87 -17.42 -0.11 12.91
C THR A 87 -17.60 -1.49 13.52
N ALA A 88 -18.84 -1.94 13.82
CA ALA A 88 -19.07 -3.22 14.50
C ALA A 88 -18.49 -4.42 13.72
N LYS A 89 -18.37 -4.32 12.40
CA LYS A 89 -17.81 -5.38 11.55
C LYS A 89 -16.28 -5.39 11.49
N GLU A 90 -15.63 -4.27 11.80
CA GLU A 90 -14.17 -4.11 11.76
C GLU A 90 -13.52 -4.17 13.15
N GLU A 91 -14.32 -4.28 14.23
CA GLU A 91 -13.81 -4.49 15.60
C GLU A 91 -12.90 -5.72 15.72
N ALA A 92 -13.14 -6.77 14.93
CA ALA A 92 -12.31 -7.97 14.95
C ALA A 92 -10.90 -7.75 14.37
N HIS A 93 -10.72 -6.75 13.49
CA HIS A 93 -9.44 -6.47 12.83
C HIS A 93 -9.18 -4.95 12.71
N PRO A 94 -8.91 -4.24 13.82
CA PRO A 94 -8.84 -2.78 13.85
C PRO A 94 -7.88 -2.17 12.82
N PHE A 95 -6.77 -2.83 12.51
CA PHE A 95 -5.76 -2.32 11.58
C PHE A 95 -6.04 -2.60 10.10
N ARG A 96 -7.15 -3.25 9.76
CA ARG A 96 -7.49 -3.60 8.37
C ARG A 96 -7.62 -2.37 7.47
N ILE A 97 -8.04 -1.22 8.02
CA ILE A 97 -8.11 0.04 7.27
C ILE A 97 -6.75 0.39 6.63
N PHE A 98 -5.62 0.12 7.29
CA PHE A 98 -4.30 0.40 6.73
C PHE A 98 -3.95 -0.50 5.54
N LEU A 99 -4.38 -1.77 5.57
CA LEU A 99 -4.22 -2.68 4.43
C LEU A 99 -5.00 -2.16 3.22
N VAL A 100 -6.24 -1.74 3.44
CA VAL A 100 -7.10 -1.20 2.37
C VAL A 100 -6.48 0.04 1.74
N VAL A 101 -6.01 0.99 2.56
CA VAL A 101 -5.38 2.22 2.06
C VAL A 101 -4.07 1.92 1.32
N ARG A 102 -3.23 1.02 1.85
CA ARG A 102 -1.98 0.59 1.18
C ARG A 102 -2.27 0.02 -0.21
N ASP A 103 -3.23 -0.89 -0.31
CA ASP A 103 -3.54 -1.58 -1.55
C ASP A 103 -4.17 -0.63 -2.57
N PHE A 104 -5.07 0.26 -2.12
CA PHE A 104 -5.64 1.30 -2.96
C PHE A 104 -4.57 2.22 -3.55
N LEU A 105 -3.65 2.73 -2.72
CA LEU A 105 -2.58 3.61 -3.19
C LEU A 105 -1.62 2.89 -4.13
N SER A 106 -1.37 1.60 -3.92
CA SER A 106 -0.54 0.78 -4.81
C SER A 106 -1.17 0.61 -6.19
N ILE A 107 -2.50 0.38 -6.23
CA ILE A 107 -3.25 0.31 -7.50
C ILE A 107 -3.23 1.67 -8.21
N LEU A 108 -3.47 2.76 -7.47
CA LEU A 108 -3.46 4.11 -8.02
C LEU A 108 -2.10 4.47 -8.63
N ASP A 109 -1.01 4.15 -7.93
CA ASP A 109 0.35 4.35 -8.42
C ASP A 109 0.60 3.58 -9.73
N ASN A 110 0.14 2.33 -9.82
CA ASN A 110 0.25 1.53 -11.04
C ASN A 110 -0.54 2.12 -12.22
N VAL A 111 -1.77 2.61 -11.97
CA VAL A 111 -2.59 3.26 -13.01
C VAL A 111 -1.92 4.54 -13.50
N CYS A 112 -1.40 5.38 -12.60
CA CYS A 112 -0.69 6.60 -12.97
C CYS A 112 0.55 6.30 -13.84
N LYS A 113 1.31 5.26 -13.49
CA LYS A 113 2.46 4.80 -14.27
C LYS A 113 2.05 4.36 -15.68
N GLU A 114 0.98 3.57 -15.81
CA GLU A 114 0.52 3.08 -17.10
C GLU A 114 0.04 4.24 -18.00
N VAL A 115 -0.72 5.20 -17.45
CA VAL A 115 -1.16 6.38 -18.19
C VAL A 115 0.03 7.21 -18.68
N GLY A 116 1.05 7.42 -17.86
CA GLY A 116 2.28 8.13 -18.27
C GLY A 116 3.01 7.42 -19.41
N ARG A 117 3.05 6.08 -19.41
CA ARG A 117 3.67 5.29 -20.49
C ARG A 117 2.90 5.33 -21.80
N ILE A 118 1.57 5.44 -21.75
CA ILE A 118 0.73 5.60 -22.94
C ILE A 118 1.03 6.96 -23.62
N ASP A 119 1.22 8.02 -22.84
CA ASP A 119 1.56 9.35 -23.33
C ASP A 119 2.96 9.37 -24.03
N GLU A 120 3.96 8.71 -23.43
CA GLU A 120 5.29 8.53 -24.05
C GLU A 120 5.24 7.74 -25.38
N ARG A 121 4.38 6.71 -25.46
CA ARG A 121 4.24 5.88 -26.67
C ARG A 121 3.48 6.59 -27.78
N ALA A 122 2.53 7.48 -27.44
CA ALA A 122 1.85 8.34 -28.40
C ALA A 122 2.80 9.39 -28.99
N VAL A 123 3.70 9.95 -28.18
CA VAL A 123 4.75 10.89 -28.62
C VAL A 123 5.80 10.22 -29.52
N MET A 124 6.25 8.99 -29.21
CA MET A 124 7.16 8.25 -30.09
C MET A 124 6.49 7.67 -31.37
N GLY A 125 5.16 7.68 -31.45
CA GLY A 125 4.39 7.18 -32.59
C GLY A 125 4.35 8.10 -33.81
N THR A 126 4.76 9.36 -33.68
CA THR A 126 4.69 10.35 -34.79
C THR A 126 6.05 10.64 -35.46
N ALA A 127 7.15 10.02 -34.99
CA ALA A 127 8.49 10.25 -35.53
C ALA A 127 8.95 9.24 -36.60
N ARG A 128 8.04 8.47 -37.22
CA ARG A 128 8.35 7.81 -38.50
C ARG A 128 8.02 8.77 -39.64
N SER A 129 8.93 9.73 -39.84
CA SER A 129 9.05 10.43 -41.11
C SER A 129 9.12 9.38 -42.22
N PHE A 130 8.02 9.24 -42.97
CA PHE A 130 8.08 8.56 -44.26
C PHE A 130 9.06 9.35 -45.11
N ARG A 131 10.28 8.81 -45.26
CA ARG A 131 11.18 9.32 -46.29
C ARG A 131 10.51 9.09 -47.62
N ILE A 132 10.01 10.15 -48.23
CA ILE A 132 9.55 10.15 -49.61
C ILE A 132 10.77 9.75 -50.44
N SER A 133 10.78 8.51 -50.92
CA SER A 133 11.81 8.04 -51.85
C SER A 133 11.61 8.79 -53.16
N ALA A 134 12.56 9.67 -53.49
CA ALA A 134 12.60 10.41 -54.73
C ALA A 134 12.90 9.46 -55.89
N TYR A 135 11.87 8.80 -56.41
CA TYR A 135 11.92 8.24 -57.76
C TYR A 135 11.28 9.25 -58.71
N PRO A 136 11.96 9.65 -59.80
CA PRO A 136 11.41 10.59 -60.77
C PRO A 136 10.19 9.97 -61.46
N LEU A 137 9.06 10.68 -61.46
CA LEU A 137 7.85 10.24 -62.16
C LEU A 137 8.07 10.29 -63.68
N PRO A 138 7.70 9.24 -64.43
CA PRO A 138 7.82 9.24 -65.88
C PRO A 138 6.80 10.20 -66.50
N VAL A 139 7.28 11.10 -67.34
CA VAL A 139 6.47 12.01 -68.16
C VAL A 139 5.77 11.19 -69.24
N ILE A 140 4.42 11.14 -69.20
CA ILE A 140 3.64 10.51 -70.27
C ILE A 140 3.42 11.53 -71.39
N THR A 141 4.20 11.38 -72.45
CA THR A 141 4.05 12.11 -73.72
C THR A 141 2.86 11.52 -74.49
N LYS A 142 1.85 12.36 -74.79
CA LYS A 142 0.70 11.99 -75.63
C LYS A 142 1.13 11.78 -77.08
N TYR A 143 0.84 10.61 -77.65
CA TYR A 143 0.73 10.42 -79.10
C TYR A 143 -0.48 9.55 -79.44
N ASN A 144 -1.05 9.86 -80.60
CA ASN A 144 -2.43 9.64 -81.01
C ASN A 144 -2.54 8.43 -81.96
N ILE A 145 -3.76 7.85 -82.04
CA ILE A 145 -4.41 7.25 -83.25
C ILE A 145 -3.94 5.84 -83.71
N PRO A 146 -4.82 4.96 -84.25
CA PRO A 146 -6.28 4.78 -84.08
C PRO A 146 -6.80 3.31 -84.03
N ARG A 147 -7.99 3.20 -83.43
CA ARG A 147 -9.14 2.30 -83.70
C ARG A 147 -8.98 1.21 -84.79
N GLY A 148 -9.22 -0.06 -84.40
CA GLY A 148 -9.59 -1.13 -85.33
C GLY A 148 -9.86 -2.49 -84.66
N HIS A 149 -11.15 -2.86 -84.60
CA HIS A 149 -11.72 -4.22 -84.58
C HIS A 149 -11.53 -5.12 -83.33
N SER A 150 -12.63 -5.49 -82.65
CA SER A 150 -13.54 -6.65 -82.94
C SER A 150 -13.00 -7.87 -82.21
N SER A 151 -13.72 -8.73 -81.48
CA SER A 151 -15.12 -9.01 -81.18
C SER A 151 -15.09 -9.99 -79.99
N GLY A 152 -16.22 -10.20 -79.32
CA GLY A 152 -16.42 -11.43 -78.55
C GLY A 152 -16.98 -11.19 -77.16
N GLU A 153 -18.31 -11.17 -77.10
CA GLU A 153 -19.12 -11.57 -75.95
C GLU A 153 -18.58 -12.93 -75.43
N GLU A 154 -18.65 -13.28 -74.15
CA GLU A 154 -19.82 -13.88 -73.49
C GLU A 154 -19.37 -14.31 -72.07
N GLY A 155 -20.28 -14.32 -71.09
CA GLY A 155 -20.11 -15.16 -69.89
C GLY A 155 -20.51 -14.51 -68.56
N MET A 156 -21.70 -14.87 -68.09
CA MET A 156 -22.42 -14.37 -66.91
C MET A 156 -21.78 -14.62 -65.52
N SER A 157 -22.16 -13.71 -64.62
CA SER A 157 -22.24 -13.80 -63.16
C SER A 157 -22.49 -15.19 -62.55
N SER A 158 -21.78 -15.49 -61.46
CA SER A 158 -22.32 -15.55 -60.08
C SER A 158 -21.18 -15.64 -59.09
#